data_AF-A0A259G374-F1
#
_entry.id   AF-A0A259G374-F1
#
_cell.length_a   1.000
_cell.length_b   1.000
_cell.length_c   1.000
_cell.angle_alpha   90.00
_cell.angle_beta   90.00
_cell.angle_gamma   90.00
#
_symmetry.space_group_name_H-M   'P 1'
#
loop_
_entity.id
_entity.type
_entity.pdbx_description
1 polymer ?
#
loop_
_entity_poly.entity_id
_entity_poly.type
_entity_poly.pdbx_seq_one_letter_code
_entity_poly.pdbx_strand_id
1 'polypeptide(L)'
;MAAVAELDDAVARVALELPLRANLSALDNIALIPLYQRHYDATEAGRQAHALLALLGHAEIAPLRDPDMTPAQRFVTQLARALMLKRPRLVIDRPGAILYDVPYPHFIRQLASQGDLTGTWEIFDFSWNQTLYSE
;
A
#
# COMPACT_ATOMS: atom_id res chain seq x y z
N MET A 1 -11.74 16.59 12.24
CA MET A 1 -11.02 15.63 11.38
C MET A 1 -10.96 16.25 9.99
N ALA A 2 -9.81 16.76 9.56
CA ALA A 2 -9.65 17.15 8.17
C ALA A 2 -9.90 15.91 7.31
N ALA A 3 -10.73 16.04 6.27
CA ALA A 3 -11.03 14.92 5.40
C ALA A 3 -9.71 14.46 4.76
N VAL A 4 -9.43 13.16 4.77
CA VAL A 4 -8.28 12.56 4.07
C VAL A 4 -8.25 12.99 2.58
N ALA A 5 -9.40 13.41 2.04
CA ALA A 5 -9.57 14.02 0.71
C ALA A 5 -8.83 15.36 0.49
N GLU A 6 -8.48 16.11 1.54
CA GLU A 6 -7.79 17.41 1.46
C GLU A 6 -6.26 17.30 1.64
N LEU A 7 -5.71 16.09 1.69
CA LEU A 7 -4.27 15.88 1.83
C LEU A 7 -3.53 16.30 0.55
N ASP A 8 -2.46 17.08 0.74
CA ASP A 8 -1.51 17.53 -0.28
C ASP A 8 -0.98 16.37 -1.13
N ASP A 9 -0.72 16.62 -2.42
CA ASP A 9 -0.03 15.73 -3.37
C ASP A 9 1.31 15.21 -2.81
N ALA A 10 1.89 15.92 -1.83
CA ALA A 10 3.06 15.49 -1.07
C ALA A 10 2.87 14.20 -0.23
N VAL A 11 1.64 13.67 -0.11
CA VAL A 11 1.30 12.51 0.75
C VAL A 11 0.92 11.29 -0.09
N ALA A 12 1.55 10.14 0.18
CA ALA A 12 1.12 8.86 -0.39
C ALA A 12 -0.06 8.31 0.41
N ARG A 13 -1.01 7.62 -0.24
CA ARG A 13 -2.26 7.17 0.40
C ARG A 13 -2.60 5.73 0.08
N VAL A 14 -3.09 5.01 1.09
CA VAL A 14 -3.81 3.74 0.97
C VAL A 14 -5.21 3.96 1.50
N ALA A 15 -6.21 3.80 0.63
CA ALA A 15 -7.61 4.08 0.95
C ALA A 15 -8.52 3.25 0.04
N LEU A 16 -9.75 2.98 0.51
CA LEU A 16 -10.74 2.20 -0.25
C LEU A 16 -11.12 2.90 -1.58
N GLU A 17 -11.11 4.22 -1.59
CA GLU A 17 -11.41 5.07 -2.75
C GLU A 17 -10.28 5.11 -3.79
N LEU A 18 -9.14 4.48 -3.50
CA LEU A 18 -8.01 4.32 -4.42
C LEU A 18 -7.84 2.84 -4.78
N PRO A 19 -8.79 2.23 -5.50
CA PRO A 19 -8.75 0.79 -5.79
C PRO A 19 -7.59 0.41 -6.72
N LEU A 20 -7.29 -0.89 -6.77
CA LEU A 20 -6.42 -1.45 -7.79
C LEU A 20 -7.17 -1.47 -9.14
N ARG A 21 -6.43 -1.44 -10.24
CA ARG A 21 -6.99 -1.74 -11.55
C ARG A 21 -7.17 -3.24 -11.66
N ALA A 22 -8.43 -3.68 -11.70
CA ALA A 22 -8.76 -5.11 -11.65
C ALA A 22 -8.22 -5.94 -12.82
N ASN A 23 -7.95 -5.31 -13.96
CA ASN A 23 -7.38 -5.97 -15.14
C ASN A 23 -5.85 -6.13 -15.09
N LEU A 24 -5.19 -5.54 -14.08
CA LEU A 24 -3.74 -5.56 -13.93
C LEU A 24 -3.32 -6.50 -12.80
N SER A 25 -2.13 -7.07 -12.92
CA SER A 25 -1.50 -7.82 -11.83
C SER A 25 -1.12 -6.90 -10.67
N ALA A 26 -0.73 -7.47 -9.52
CA ALA A 26 -0.11 -6.70 -8.44
C ALA A 26 1.11 -5.93 -8.93
N LEU A 27 1.99 -6.63 -9.65
CA LEU A 27 3.21 -6.07 -10.20
C LEU A 27 2.92 -4.87 -11.10
N ASP A 28 1.98 -5.03 -12.03
CA ASP A 28 1.61 -3.99 -12.98
C ASP A 28 0.98 -2.78 -12.28
N ASN A 29 0.08 -3.02 -11.32
CA ASN A 29 -0.53 -1.94 -10.53
C ASN A 29 0.51 -1.04 -9.83
N ILE A 30 1.60 -1.62 -9.36
CA ILE A 30 2.70 -0.91 -8.71
C ILE A 30 3.61 -0.23 -9.75
N ALA A 31 3.96 -0.95 -10.82
CA ALA A 31 4.86 -0.49 -11.88
C ALA A 31 4.31 0.71 -12.68
N LEU A 32 2.99 0.95 -12.67
CA LEU A 32 2.39 2.14 -13.28
C LEU A 32 3.03 3.45 -12.80
N ILE A 33 3.39 3.54 -11.53
CA ILE A 33 3.96 4.77 -10.96
C ILE A 33 5.30 5.14 -11.63
N PRO A 34 6.35 4.28 -11.60
CA PRO A 34 7.63 4.59 -12.24
C PRO A 34 7.52 4.68 -13.77
N LEU A 35 6.62 3.91 -14.39
CA LEU A 35 6.40 3.94 -15.84
C LEU A 35 5.90 5.32 -16.31
N TYR A 36 4.89 5.88 -15.63
CA TYR A 36 4.24 7.12 -16.06
C TYR A 36 4.83 8.39 -15.44
N GLN A 37 5.35 8.33 -14.21
CA GLN A 37 5.85 9.53 -13.51
C GLN A 37 7.36 9.73 -13.61
N ARG A 38 8.12 8.66 -13.91
CA ARG A 38 9.59 8.69 -13.89
C ARG A 38 10.24 8.20 -15.18
N HIS A 39 9.44 7.94 -16.22
CA HIS A 39 9.89 7.52 -17.56
C HIS A 39 10.83 6.30 -17.55
N TYR A 40 10.71 5.42 -16.56
CA TYR A 40 11.39 4.13 -16.60
C TYR A 40 10.80 3.26 -17.72
N ASP A 41 11.62 2.39 -18.29
CA ASP A 41 11.10 1.33 -19.14
C ASP A 41 10.31 0.29 -18.32
N ALA A 42 9.53 -0.53 -19.02
CA ALA A 42 8.67 -1.54 -18.39
C ALA A 42 9.47 -2.57 -17.57
N THR A 43 10.69 -2.91 -17.99
CA THR A 43 11.53 -3.89 -17.30
C THR A 43 12.00 -3.36 -15.96
N GLU A 44 12.48 -2.12 -15.91
CA GLU A 44 12.95 -1.49 -14.69
C GLU A 44 11.78 -1.13 -13.76
N ALA A 45 10.66 -0.66 -14.29
CA ALA A 45 9.44 -0.44 -13.52
C ALA A 45 8.95 -1.73 -12.84
N GLY A 46 8.94 -2.85 -13.57
CA GLY A 46 8.62 -4.17 -13.04
C GLY A 46 9.62 -4.64 -11.99
N ARG A 47 10.92 -4.45 -12.21
CA ARG A 47 11.96 -4.81 -11.23
C ARG A 47 11.77 -4.07 -9.91
N GLN A 48 11.50 -2.75 -9.95
CA GLN A 48 11.27 -1.96 -8.74
C GLN A 48 9.99 -2.39 -8.02
N ALA A 49 8.91 -2.67 -8.75
CA ALA A 49 7.67 -3.18 -8.18
C ALA A 49 7.86 -4.54 -7.48
N HIS A 50 8.58 -5.47 -8.12
CA HIS A 50 8.87 -6.78 -7.54
C HIS A 50 9.77 -6.66 -6.31
N ALA A 51 10.81 -5.82 -6.36
CA ALA A 51 11.70 -5.60 -5.22
C ALA A 51 10.93 -5.06 -4.00
N LEU A 52 9.96 -4.18 -4.23
CA LEU A 52 9.13 -3.64 -3.16
C LEU A 52 8.17 -4.68 -2.57
N LEU A 53 7.54 -5.52 -3.41
CA LEU A 53 6.76 -6.66 -2.92
C LEU A 53 7.61 -7.65 -2.12
N ALA A 54 8.83 -7.94 -2.59
CA ALA A 54 9.77 -8.80 -1.88
C ALA A 54 10.20 -8.20 -0.53
N LEU A 55 10.46 -6.89 -0.48
CA LEU A 55 10.77 -6.17 0.75
C LEU A 55 9.63 -6.29 1.76
N LEU A 56 8.38 -6.21 1.30
CA LEU A 56 7.19 -6.40 2.13
C LEU A 56 6.91 -7.88 2.48
N GLY A 57 7.73 -8.83 2.02
CA GLY A 57 7.56 -10.26 2.28
C GLY A 57 6.46 -10.93 1.44
N HIS A 58 6.07 -10.32 0.32
CA HIS A 58 4.92 -10.72 -0.51
C HIS A 58 5.27 -10.82 -2.00
N ALA A 59 6.48 -11.29 -2.35
CA ALA A 59 6.88 -11.44 -3.75
C ALA A 59 5.95 -12.38 -4.54
N GLU A 60 5.37 -13.38 -3.88
CA GLU A 60 4.50 -14.41 -4.46
C GLU A 60 3.21 -13.85 -5.05
N ILE A 61 2.76 -12.66 -4.64
CA ILE A 61 1.50 -12.07 -5.11
C ILE A 61 1.68 -11.31 -6.44
N ALA A 62 2.92 -11.11 -6.89
CA ALA A 62 3.24 -10.34 -8.09
C ALA A 62 2.37 -10.67 -9.32
N PRO A 63 2.08 -11.95 -9.67
CA PRO A 63 1.28 -12.28 -10.85
C PRO A 63 -0.23 -12.20 -10.61
N LEU A 64 -0.71 -12.09 -9.37
CA LEU A 64 -2.15 -12.15 -9.05
C LEU A 64 -2.87 -10.90 -9.56
N ARG A 65 -4.10 -11.07 -10.02
CA ARG A 65 -5.02 -9.95 -10.31
C ARG A 65 -5.90 -9.68 -9.09
N ASP A 66 -6.50 -8.50 -9.05
CA ASP A 66 -7.31 -8.05 -7.92
C ASP A 66 -8.39 -9.05 -7.45
N PRO A 67 -9.12 -9.77 -8.34
CA PRO A 67 -10.09 -10.78 -7.93
C PRO A 67 -9.48 -12.02 -7.26
N ASP A 68 -8.20 -12.30 -7.55
CA ASP A 68 -7.48 -13.47 -7.05
C ASP A 68 -6.74 -13.19 -5.72
N MET A 69 -6.75 -11.94 -5.26
CA MET A 69 -6.08 -11.51 -4.03
C MET A 69 -7.00 -11.60 -2.81
N THR A 70 -6.44 -12.07 -1.71
CA THR A 70 -7.05 -11.85 -0.39
C THR A 70 -7.07 -10.36 -0.05
N PRO A 71 -7.91 -9.92 0.91
CA PRO A 71 -7.92 -8.54 1.36
C PRO A 71 -6.54 -8.05 1.86
N ALA A 72 -5.81 -8.87 2.62
CA ALA A 72 -4.44 -8.57 3.01
C ALA A 72 -3.48 -8.39 1.81
N GLN A 73 -3.56 -9.25 0.79
CA GLN A 73 -2.73 -9.14 -0.42
C GLN A 73 -3.08 -7.90 -1.25
N ARG A 74 -4.37 -7.57 -1.34
CA ARG A 74 -4.85 -6.34 -1.98
C ARG A 74 -4.31 -5.11 -1.27
N PHE A 75 -4.36 -5.09 0.07
CA PHE A 75 -3.79 -4.02 0.87
C PHE A 75 -2.28 -3.87 0.62
N VAL A 76 -1.51 -4.97 0.66
CA VAL A 76 -0.07 -4.95 0.39
C VAL A 76 0.24 -4.38 -0.99
N THR A 77 -0.54 -4.73 -2.01
CA THR A 77 -0.38 -4.18 -3.36
C THR A 77 -0.67 -2.67 -3.39
N GLN A 78 -1.73 -2.21 -2.72
CA GLN A 78 -2.03 -0.77 -2.61
C GLN A 78 -0.92 -0.01 -1.87
N LEU A 79 -0.42 -0.59 -0.79
CA LEU A 79 0.68 -0.07 0.01
C LEU A 79 1.96 0.06 -0.82
N ALA A 80 2.36 -1.00 -1.53
CA ALA A 80 3.52 -0.97 -2.42
C ALA A 80 3.38 0.11 -3.49
N ARG A 81 2.20 0.24 -4.11
CA ARG A 81 1.92 1.31 -5.09
C ARG A 81 2.06 2.71 -4.46
N ALA A 82 1.58 2.90 -3.23
CA ALA A 82 1.70 4.16 -2.51
C ALA A 82 3.16 4.49 -2.17
N LEU A 83 3.92 3.51 -1.64
CA LEU A 83 5.34 3.64 -1.32
C LEU A 83 6.20 3.94 -2.57
N MET A 84 5.81 3.44 -3.74
CA MET A 84 6.50 3.72 -5.00
C MET A 84 6.54 5.22 -5.35
N LEU A 85 5.59 6.01 -4.84
CA LEU A 85 5.58 7.48 -4.97
C LEU A 85 6.76 8.14 -4.24
N LYS A 86 7.42 7.44 -3.30
CA LYS A 86 8.55 7.93 -2.48
C LYS A 86 8.24 9.25 -1.77
N ARG A 87 7.04 9.35 -1.20
CA ARG A 87 6.61 10.51 -0.41
C ARG A 87 7.11 10.38 1.03
N PRO A 88 7.44 11.48 1.71
CA PRO A 88 7.92 11.45 3.10
C PRO A 88 6.83 11.01 4.09
N ARG A 89 5.56 11.12 3.71
CA ARG A 89 4.40 10.73 4.52
C ARG A 89 3.54 9.73 3.76
N LEU A 90 3.12 8.69 4.47
CA LEU A 90 2.15 7.69 4.01
C LEU A 90 0.95 7.71 4.96
N VAL A 91 -0.24 7.90 4.40
CA VAL A 91 -1.50 7.82 5.14
C VAL A 91 -2.25 6.54 4.78
N ILE A 92 -2.62 5.77 5.80
CA ILE A 92 -3.48 4.60 5.69
C ILE A 92 -4.85 5.00 6.26
N ASP A 93 -5.85 5.12 5.39
CA ASP A 93 -7.21 5.53 5.75
C ASP A 93 -8.10 4.31 5.98
N ARG A 94 -8.71 4.26 7.17
CA ARG A 94 -9.67 3.24 7.64
C ARG A 94 -9.22 1.82 7.26
N PRO A 95 -8.06 1.35 7.77
CA PRO A 95 -7.50 0.06 7.38
C PRO A 95 -8.46 -1.10 7.61
N GLY A 96 -9.30 -1.06 8.65
CA GLY A 96 -10.30 -2.10 8.90
C GLY A 96 -11.35 -2.29 7.78
N ALA A 97 -11.54 -1.32 6.89
CA ALA A 97 -12.40 -1.47 5.72
C ALA A 97 -11.74 -2.29 4.59
N ILE A 98 -10.41 -2.41 4.61
CA ILE A 98 -9.61 -3.17 3.62
C ILE A 98 -9.10 -4.48 4.24
N LEU A 99 -8.58 -4.43 5.46
CA LEU A 99 -7.95 -5.52 6.21
C LEU A 99 -8.92 -6.15 7.21
N TYR A 100 -9.99 -6.76 6.70
CA TYR A 100 -10.98 -7.45 7.54
C TYR A 100 -10.65 -8.93 7.80
N ASP A 101 -9.59 -9.46 7.18
CA ASP A 101 -9.16 -10.86 7.26
C ASP A 101 -7.97 -11.09 8.20
N VAL A 102 -7.36 -10.03 8.75
CA VAL A 102 -6.18 -10.11 9.62
C VAL A 102 -6.26 -9.12 10.79
N PRO A 103 -5.53 -9.35 11.90
CA PRO A 103 -5.30 -8.36 12.95
C PRO A 103 -4.49 -7.18 12.40
N TYR A 104 -5.19 -6.22 11.78
CA TYR A 104 -4.57 -5.21 10.92
C TYR A 104 -3.54 -4.31 11.62
N PRO A 105 -3.66 -3.91 12.91
CA PRO A 105 -2.61 -3.10 13.54
C PRO A 105 -1.28 -3.84 13.61
N HIS A 106 -1.30 -5.10 14.04
CA HIS A 106 -0.11 -5.95 14.06
C HIS A 106 0.45 -6.16 12.66
N PHE A 107 -0.41 -6.48 11.69
CA PHE A 107 0.00 -6.69 10.31
C PHE A 107 0.67 -5.45 9.70
N ILE A 108 0.11 -4.26 9.89
CA ILE A 108 0.71 -3.00 9.41
C ILE A 108 2.05 -2.73 10.10
N ARG A 109 2.15 -2.95 11.43
CA ARG A 109 3.43 -2.81 12.16
C ARG A 109 4.50 -3.76 11.63
N GLN A 110 4.13 -5.01 11.34
CA GLN A 110 5.04 -6.00 10.77
C GLN A 110 5.52 -5.60 9.37
N LEU A 111 4.65 -5.02 8.53
CA LEU A 111 5.05 -4.50 7.22
C LEU A 111 5.98 -3.29 7.36
N ALA A 112 5.66 -2.37 8.27
CA ALA A 112 6.46 -1.16 8.51
C ALA A 112 7.85 -1.47 9.11
N SER A 113 8.02 -2.63 9.77
CA SER A 113 9.31 -3.07 10.29
C SER A 113 10.20 -3.77 9.26
N GLN A 114 9.70 -4.02 8.04
CA GLN A 114 10.49 -4.64 6.98
C GLN A 114 11.46 -3.63 6.34
N GLY A 115 12.76 -3.85 6.54
CA GLY A 115 13.82 -3.10 5.87
C GLY A 115 13.80 -1.58 6.11
N ASP A 116 14.47 -0.84 5.22
CA ASP A 116 14.60 0.62 5.31
C ASP A 116 13.45 1.32 4.55
N LEU A 117 12.21 1.05 4.97
CA LEU A 117 11.04 1.77 4.47
C LEU A 117 11.03 3.19 5.05
N THR A 118 11.56 4.14 4.29
CA THR A 118 11.66 5.53 4.72
C THR A 118 10.30 6.23 4.77
N GLY A 119 10.12 7.11 5.76
CA GLY A 119 8.97 8.00 5.86
C GLY A 119 8.07 7.71 7.07
N THR A 120 7.18 8.65 7.38
CA THR A 120 6.25 8.52 8.51
C THR A 120 4.95 7.89 8.03
N TRP A 121 4.52 6.81 8.70
CA TRP A 121 3.27 6.13 8.43
C TRP A 121 2.24 6.60 9.46
N GLU A 122 1.12 7.12 8.97
CA GLU A 122 0.03 7.64 9.78
C GLU A 122 -1.23 6.84 9.47
N ILE A 123 -1.87 6.31 10.52
CA ILE A 123 -3.11 5.55 10.37
C ILE A 123 -4.26 6.42 10.83
N PHE A 124 -5.21 6.67 9.93
CA PHE A 124 -6.43 7.41 10.20
C PHE A 124 -7.58 6.43 10.26
N ASP A 125 -8.06 6.14 11.45
CA ASP A 125 -9.12 5.16 11.68
C ASP A 125 -10.29 5.79 12.44
N PHE A 126 -11.38 5.04 12.56
CA PHE A 126 -12.49 5.43 13.43
C PHE A 126 -12.05 5.45 14.89
N SER A 127 -12.56 6.41 15.66
CA SER A 127 -12.19 6.57 17.07
C SER A 127 -12.46 5.33 17.93
N TRP A 128 -13.51 4.56 17.63
CA TRP A 128 -13.82 3.32 18.35
C TRP A 128 -12.79 2.20 18.11
N ASN A 129 -11.97 2.29 17.06
CA ASN A 129 -10.91 1.31 16.76
C ASN A 129 -9.62 1.58 17.53
N GLN A 130 -9.53 2.67 18.30
CA GLN A 130 -8.33 3.01 19.09
C GLN A 130 -7.88 1.88 20.03
N THR A 131 -8.82 1.10 20.55
CA THR A 131 -8.53 -0.04 21.44
C THR A 131 -7.68 -1.11 20.77
N LEU A 132 -7.71 -1.23 19.45
CA LEU A 132 -6.94 -2.21 18.68
C LEU A 132 -5.46 -1.83 18.56
N TYR A 133 -5.09 -0.58 18.86
CA TYR A 133 -3.71 -0.09 18.79
C TYR A 133 -3.00 -0.05 20.15
N SER A 134 -3.73 -0.30 21.24
CA SER A 134 -3.21 -0.24 22.62
C SER A 134 -2.47 -1.52 23.06
N GLU A 135 -2.43 -2.53 22.19
CA GLU A 135 -1.59 -3.74 22.31
C GLU A 135 -0.31 -3.63 21.48
#